data_AF-A0A8T5P3A5-F1
#
_entry.id   AF-A0A8T5P3A5-F1
#
_cell.length_a   1.000
_cell.length_b   1.000
_cell.length_c   1.000
_cell.angle_alpha   90.00
_cell.angle_beta   90.00
_cell.angle_gamma   90.00
#
_symmetry.space_group_name_H-M   'P 1'
#
loop_
_entity.id
_entity.type
_entity.pdbx_description
1 polymer ?
#
loop_
_entity_poly.entity_id
_entity_poly.type
_entity_poly.pdbx_seq_one_letter_code
_entity_poly.pdbx_strand_id
1 'polypeptide(L)'
;MGYFTGTKNIYDILDDICSTLIASSGGHWTDGDATWTTTDRTVANNGKRCLKYTNGSEYWWLAMTVVNVTSGWNYALVSNHSYWYYGKGIQFVFSQSWEETHTFPANSYSSFIPFIIHSGAVGTNLATHQLTYYMWIDETGICMMSKGEPTGEGLQPATLVGWERIEAKEYTDGYTNVVFYSINQILNKYDGENRSVNDKTQHRSVIRPFCYTYPAMTDAGHYDFGFSGWSTPSTSGDQGRSSFKSHGNGKVYYMKPVVHNHAGWQKPIFQTEMSFAWHEGEGLIDGDVIALEGTSKKFLVKALDSADTTGRLNYAIRYV
;
A
#
# COMPACT_ATOMS: atom_id res chain seq x y z
N MET A 1 -1.98 12.79 14.80
CA MET A 1 -2.24 12.77 13.36
C MET A 1 -1.27 13.72 12.70
N GLY A 2 -0.68 13.37 11.56
CA GLY A 2 0.37 14.19 10.97
C GLY A 2 0.66 13.87 9.52
N TYR A 3 1.11 14.90 8.83
CA TYR A 3 1.72 14.81 7.52
C TYR A 3 3.24 14.78 7.67
N PHE A 4 3.89 13.85 7.00
CA PHE A 4 5.33 13.63 7.03
C PHE A 4 5.86 13.61 5.61
N THR A 5 7.02 14.21 5.40
CA THR A 5 7.71 14.16 4.11
C THR A 5 9.20 14.30 4.30
N GLY A 6 9.97 13.82 3.33
CA GLY A 6 11.42 13.95 3.28
C GLY A 6 12.03 12.71 2.64
N THR A 7 13.28 12.47 3.00
CA THR A 7 14.07 11.34 2.51
C THR A 7 14.62 10.58 3.72
N LYS A 8 14.24 9.32 3.89
CA LYS A 8 14.62 8.49 5.05
C LYS A 8 14.83 7.03 4.64
N ASN A 9 15.61 6.30 5.43
CA ASN A 9 15.67 4.84 5.32
C ASN A 9 14.33 4.23 5.75
N ILE A 10 13.97 3.11 5.14
CA ILE A 10 12.63 2.56 5.35
C ILE A 10 12.35 2.18 6.80
N TYR A 11 13.37 1.72 7.53
CA TYR A 11 13.29 1.42 8.96
C TYR A 11 12.80 2.62 9.79
N ASP A 12 13.34 3.81 9.51
CA ASP A 12 12.96 5.03 10.23
C ASP A 12 11.53 5.46 9.87
N ILE A 13 11.07 5.19 8.64
CA ILE A 13 9.68 5.42 8.23
C ILE A 13 8.73 4.46 8.98
N LEU A 14 9.10 3.18 9.15
CA LEU A 14 8.31 2.23 9.96
C LEU A 14 8.21 2.71 11.42
N ASP A 15 9.30 3.24 11.97
CA ASP A 15 9.31 3.77 13.33
C ASP A 15 8.43 5.02 13.48
N ASP A 16 8.45 5.93 12.50
CA ASP A 16 7.54 7.07 12.44
C ASP A 16 6.07 6.62 12.38
N ILE A 17 5.76 5.61 11.55
CA ILE A 17 4.41 5.02 11.43
C ILE A 17 3.95 4.50 12.79
N CYS A 18 4.75 3.64 13.42
CA CYS A 18 4.39 3.00 14.67
C CYS A 18 4.22 4.00 15.81
N SER A 19 5.19 4.90 15.95
CA SER A 19 5.18 5.92 17.01
C SER A 19 3.98 6.86 16.86
N THR A 20 3.64 7.25 15.63
CA THR A 20 2.50 8.14 15.37
C THR A 20 1.15 7.45 15.59
N LEU A 21 1.01 6.18 15.22
CA LEU A 21 -0.21 5.41 15.48
C LEU A 21 -0.42 5.21 16.99
N ILE A 22 0.63 4.82 17.73
CA ILE A 22 0.59 4.66 19.19
C ILE A 22 0.24 5.99 19.88
N ALA A 23 0.80 7.10 19.41
CA ALA A 23 0.51 8.44 19.93
C ALA A 23 -0.81 9.06 19.42
N SER A 24 -1.61 8.32 18.65
CA SER A 24 -2.87 8.85 18.08
C SER A 24 -3.92 9.09 19.17
N SER A 25 -4.81 10.06 18.92
CA SER A 25 -5.82 10.54 19.87
C SER A 25 -6.80 9.47 20.35
N GLY A 26 -7.13 8.49 19.50
CA GLY A 26 -8.01 7.39 19.88
C GLY A 26 -7.42 6.44 20.92
N GLY A 27 -6.09 6.42 21.09
CA GLY A 27 -5.43 5.56 22.09
C GLY A 27 -5.64 4.05 21.85
N HIS A 28 -6.00 3.65 20.63
CA HIS A 28 -6.32 2.27 20.28
C HIS A 28 -5.10 1.43 19.88
N TRP A 29 -3.94 2.06 19.71
CA TRP A 29 -2.75 1.42 19.17
C TRP A 29 -1.69 1.23 20.26
N THR A 30 -1.09 0.05 20.31
CA THR A 30 0.01 -0.30 21.21
C THR A 30 1.05 -1.14 20.47
N ASP A 31 2.27 -1.25 21.00
CA ASP A 31 3.22 -2.24 20.49
C ASP A 31 2.64 -3.65 20.68
N GLY A 32 2.57 -4.41 19.58
CA GLY A 32 2.06 -5.77 19.57
C GLY A 32 3.11 -6.82 19.90
N ASP A 33 4.39 -6.49 19.68
CA ASP A 33 5.53 -7.36 19.99
C ASP A 33 6.80 -6.55 20.26
N ALA A 34 7.34 -6.65 21.48
CA ALA A 34 8.53 -5.89 21.90
C ALA A 34 9.85 -6.44 21.32
N THR A 35 9.85 -7.66 20.78
CA THR A 35 11.03 -8.28 20.16
C THR A 35 11.17 -7.91 18.69
N TRP A 36 10.06 -7.51 18.05
CA TRP A 36 10.04 -7.01 16.68
C TRP A 36 10.50 -5.56 16.64
N THR A 37 11.76 -5.36 16.29
CA THR A 37 12.41 -4.06 16.28
C THR A 37 13.07 -3.75 14.93
N THR A 38 13.34 -2.46 14.72
CA THR A 38 14.05 -1.90 13.55
C THR A 38 15.51 -1.55 13.86
N THR A 39 15.98 -1.86 15.07
CA THR A 39 17.35 -1.55 15.52
C THR A 39 18.38 -2.43 14.81
N ASP A 40 18.03 -3.69 14.55
CA ASP A 40 18.83 -4.59 13.73
C ASP A 40 18.42 -4.48 12.25
N ARG A 41 19.20 -3.68 11.50
CA ARG A 41 18.97 -3.38 10.07
C ARG A 41 19.74 -4.32 9.15
N THR A 42 20.16 -5.49 9.63
CA THR A 42 20.95 -6.43 8.83
C THR A 42 20.10 -7.19 7.81
N VAL A 43 20.77 -7.72 6.79
CA VAL A 43 20.19 -8.59 5.75
C VAL A 43 19.61 -9.89 6.32
N ALA A 44 20.13 -10.35 7.46
CA ALA A 44 19.73 -11.61 8.09
C ALA A 44 18.44 -11.47 8.90
N ASN A 45 18.28 -10.37 9.65
CA ASN A 45 17.22 -10.27 10.63
C ASN A 45 15.99 -9.50 10.15
N ASN A 46 16.08 -8.74 9.05
CA ASN A 46 14.99 -7.93 8.47
C ASN A 46 14.29 -7.09 9.55
N GLY A 47 14.56 -5.80 9.70
CA GLY A 47 13.87 -5.01 10.73
C GLY A 47 12.33 -5.08 10.60
N LYS A 48 11.66 -5.23 11.75
CA LYS A 48 10.22 -5.49 11.84
C LYS A 48 9.57 -4.60 12.89
N ARG A 49 8.27 -4.39 12.74
CA ARG A 49 7.40 -3.81 13.77
C ARG A 49 6.08 -4.56 13.82
N CYS A 50 5.53 -4.71 15.02
CA CYS A 50 4.19 -5.25 15.24
C CYS A 50 3.40 -4.28 16.10
N LEU A 51 2.19 -3.95 15.67
CA LEU A 51 1.25 -3.12 16.40
C LEU A 51 -0.01 -3.91 16.69
N LYS A 52 -0.60 -3.68 17.85
CA LYS A 52 -1.91 -4.18 18.22
C LYS A 52 -2.90 -3.03 18.25
N TYR A 53 -4.01 -3.19 17.53
CA TYR A 53 -5.17 -2.32 17.61
C TYR A 53 -6.19 -2.90 18.60
N THR A 54 -6.78 -2.06 19.45
CA THR A 54 -7.87 -2.44 20.37
C THR A 54 -8.84 -1.27 20.57
N ASN A 55 -10.08 -1.45 20.12
CA ASN A 55 -11.17 -0.52 20.30
C ASN A 55 -12.44 -1.28 20.73
N GLY A 56 -12.73 -1.26 22.04
CA GLY A 56 -13.80 -2.09 22.61
C GLY A 56 -13.54 -3.58 22.37
N SER A 57 -14.47 -4.26 21.69
CA SER A 57 -14.34 -5.67 21.31
C SER A 57 -13.58 -5.90 19.99
N GLU A 58 -13.27 -4.85 19.23
CA GLU A 58 -12.47 -4.96 18.01
C GLU A 58 -11.00 -4.99 18.39
N TYR A 59 -10.30 -6.06 18.02
CA TYR A 59 -8.85 -6.14 18.16
C TYR A 59 -8.23 -6.91 17.00
N TRP A 60 -7.03 -6.51 16.60
CA TRP A 60 -6.25 -7.10 15.52
C TRP A 60 -4.80 -6.61 15.54
N TRP A 61 -3.94 -7.24 14.76
CA TRP A 61 -2.52 -6.96 14.66
C TRP A 61 -2.14 -6.50 13.26
N LEU A 62 -1.27 -5.49 13.21
CA LEU A 62 -0.54 -5.06 12.02
C LEU A 62 0.92 -5.42 12.20
N ALA A 63 1.46 -6.17 11.27
CA ALA A 63 2.87 -6.44 11.23
C ALA A 63 3.50 -5.94 9.94
N MET A 64 4.66 -5.33 10.09
CA MET A 64 5.44 -4.71 9.03
C MET A 64 6.84 -5.30 9.06
N THR A 65 7.25 -5.94 7.97
CA THR A 65 8.59 -6.52 7.82
C THR A 65 9.31 -5.87 6.66
N VAL A 66 10.49 -5.30 6.91
CA VAL A 66 11.36 -4.83 5.83
C VAL A 66 12.07 -6.03 5.21
N VAL A 67 11.72 -6.37 3.98
CA VAL A 67 12.34 -7.44 3.20
C VAL A 67 13.69 -6.92 2.68
N ASN A 68 14.75 -7.19 3.42
CA ASN A 68 16.12 -6.79 3.10
C ASN A 68 17.08 -7.99 2.96
N VAL A 69 16.55 -9.18 2.66
CA VAL A 69 17.36 -10.41 2.46
C VAL A 69 18.25 -10.32 1.23
N THR A 70 19.32 -11.12 1.16
CA THR A 70 20.44 -10.98 0.19
C THR A 70 19.97 -10.72 -1.24
N SER A 71 19.07 -11.56 -1.76
CA SER A 71 18.58 -11.45 -3.14
C SER A 71 17.24 -10.73 -3.25
N GLY A 72 16.61 -10.36 -2.14
CA GLY A 72 15.19 -10.00 -2.08
C GLY A 72 14.26 -11.21 -2.13
N TRP A 73 12.96 -10.97 -2.07
CA TRP A 73 11.94 -12.00 -2.25
C TRP A 73 11.62 -12.18 -3.72
N ASN A 74 11.49 -13.45 -4.13
CA ASN A 74 11.10 -13.81 -5.48
C ASN A 74 9.59 -13.63 -5.67
N TYR A 75 9.18 -12.97 -6.75
CA TYR A 75 7.80 -12.84 -7.19
C TYR A 75 7.72 -12.75 -8.73
N ALA A 76 6.58 -13.15 -9.31
CA ALA A 76 6.41 -13.22 -10.76
C ALA A 76 5.83 -11.92 -11.33
N LEU A 77 6.33 -11.48 -12.50
CA LEU A 77 5.82 -10.31 -13.24
C LEU A 77 4.82 -10.64 -14.34
N VAL A 78 4.50 -11.92 -14.57
CA VAL A 78 3.58 -12.34 -15.63
C VAL A 78 2.88 -13.65 -15.30
N SER A 79 1.59 -13.75 -15.62
CA SER A 79 0.73 -14.95 -15.47
C SER A 79 1.18 -16.14 -16.32
N ASN A 80 2.24 -16.01 -17.12
CA ASN A 80 2.81 -17.10 -17.92
C ASN A 80 4.12 -17.65 -17.35
N HIS A 81 4.45 -17.35 -16.08
CA HIS A 81 5.55 -17.94 -15.28
C HIS A 81 6.95 -17.88 -15.93
N SER A 82 7.14 -17.08 -16.98
CA SER A 82 8.38 -17.13 -17.78
C SER A 82 9.49 -16.20 -17.27
N TYR A 83 9.18 -15.28 -16.34
CA TYR A 83 10.14 -14.32 -15.81
C TYR A 83 9.94 -14.07 -14.31
N TRP A 84 10.93 -14.48 -13.52
CA TRP A 84 11.00 -14.21 -12.08
C TRP A 84 11.74 -12.90 -11.82
N TYR A 85 11.20 -12.13 -10.88
CA TYR A 85 11.83 -10.91 -10.39
C TYR A 85 12.05 -11.04 -8.90
N TYR A 86 13.02 -10.29 -8.41
CA TYR A 86 13.26 -10.19 -6.99
C TYR A 86 13.01 -8.76 -6.55
N GLY A 87 12.48 -8.62 -5.34
CA GLY A 87 12.12 -7.33 -4.78
C GLY A 87 12.60 -7.19 -3.35
N LYS A 88 12.99 -5.97 -2.99
CA LYS A 88 13.17 -5.55 -1.60
C LYS A 88 12.19 -4.41 -1.30
N GLY A 89 11.58 -4.45 -0.11
CA GLY A 89 10.50 -3.54 0.24
C GLY A 89 9.88 -3.85 1.59
N ILE A 90 8.57 -3.61 1.74
CA ILE A 90 7.84 -3.89 3.00
C ILE A 90 6.77 -4.95 2.75
N GLN A 91 6.70 -5.93 3.64
CA GLN A 91 5.52 -6.77 3.78
C GLN A 91 4.61 -6.21 4.87
N PHE A 92 3.33 -6.06 4.55
CA PHE A 92 2.26 -5.78 5.51
C PHE A 92 1.44 -7.04 5.74
N VAL A 93 1.14 -7.35 6.99
CA VAL A 93 0.27 -8.46 7.39
C VAL A 93 -0.75 -7.95 8.39
N PHE A 94 -2.02 -8.24 8.13
CA PHE A 94 -3.13 -7.97 9.05
C PHE A 94 -3.64 -9.31 9.58
N SER A 95 -3.78 -9.44 10.90
CA SER A 95 -4.26 -10.67 11.51
C SER A 95 -5.13 -10.43 12.73
N GLN A 96 -6.00 -11.39 13.03
CA GLN A 96 -6.81 -11.42 14.26
C GLN A 96 -6.14 -12.15 15.41
N SER A 97 -4.96 -12.73 15.20
CA SER A 97 -4.17 -13.28 16.27
C SER A 97 -2.69 -12.99 16.06
N TRP A 98 -1.95 -13.07 17.15
CA TRP A 98 -0.50 -12.97 17.18
C TRP A 98 0.00 -14.00 18.17
N GLU A 99 0.76 -14.98 17.67
CA GLU A 99 1.32 -16.05 18.48
C GLU A 99 2.69 -15.66 19.03
N GLU A 100 3.05 -16.15 20.21
CA GLU A 100 4.37 -15.91 20.85
C GLU A 100 5.55 -16.38 19.97
N THR A 101 5.30 -17.32 19.04
CA THR A 101 6.28 -17.81 18.07
C THR A 101 6.48 -16.89 16.86
N HIS A 102 5.87 -15.70 16.85
CA HIS A 102 5.97 -14.71 15.76
C HIS A 102 5.48 -15.21 14.40
N THR A 103 4.55 -16.14 14.43
CA THR A 103 3.96 -16.74 13.23
C THR A 103 2.51 -16.34 13.12
N PHE A 104 2.11 -15.89 11.92
CA PHE A 104 0.71 -15.65 11.62
C PHE A 104 -0.02 -16.97 11.35
N PRO A 105 -1.33 -17.05 11.62
CA PRO A 105 -2.16 -18.14 11.14
C PRO A 105 -2.04 -18.34 9.63
N ALA A 106 -2.15 -19.58 9.15
CA ALA A 106 -2.00 -19.94 7.73
C ALA A 106 -2.97 -19.19 6.79
N ASN A 107 -4.07 -18.63 7.31
CA ASN A 107 -5.05 -17.84 6.55
C ASN A 107 -4.80 -16.33 6.63
N SER A 108 -3.63 -15.89 7.08
CA SER A 108 -3.31 -14.47 7.17
C SER A 108 -2.94 -13.93 5.80
N TYR A 109 -3.49 -12.76 5.50
CA TYR A 109 -3.26 -12.10 4.22
C TYR A 109 -2.08 -11.15 4.32
N SER A 110 -1.22 -11.17 3.31
CA SER A 110 -0.07 -10.27 3.24
C SER A 110 -0.01 -9.55 1.90
N SER A 111 0.50 -8.32 1.91
CA SER A 111 0.95 -7.65 0.69
C SER A 111 2.40 -7.27 0.83
N PHE A 112 3.13 -7.51 -0.25
CA PHE A 112 4.50 -7.09 -0.39
C PHE A 112 4.57 -5.90 -1.34
N ILE A 113 5.22 -4.82 -0.90
CA ILE A 113 5.38 -3.57 -1.62
C ILE A 113 6.87 -3.40 -1.94
N PRO A 114 7.33 -3.76 -3.15
CA PRO A 114 8.71 -3.59 -3.54
C PRO A 114 9.01 -2.13 -3.90
N PHE A 115 10.13 -1.61 -3.39
CA PHE A 115 10.67 -0.29 -3.77
C PHE A 115 11.85 -0.40 -4.72
N ILE A 116 12.48 -1.58 -4.76
CA ILE A 116 13.60 -1.91 -5.63
C ILE A 116 13.36 -3.31 -6.18
N ILE A 117 13.53 -3.44 -7.48
CA ILE A 117 13.18 -4.63 -8.24
C ILE A 117 14.32 -4.94 -9.22
N HIS A 118 14.55 -6.22 -9.47
CA HIS A 118 15.50 -6.64 -10.50
C HIS A 118 15.08 -7.97 -11.13
N SER A 119 15.42 -8.18 -12.41
CA SER A 119 15.26 -9.45 -13.14
C SER A 119 16.34 -10.48 -12.76
N GLY A 120 16.61 -10.58 -11.46
CA GLY A 120 17.70 -11.32 -10.83
C GLY A 120 17.84 -10.88 -9.37
N ALA A 121 18.92 -11.25 -8.69
CA ALA A 121 19.12 -10.83 -7.30
C ALA A 121 19.18 -9.30 -7.18
N VAL A 122 18.45 -8.73 -6.21
CA VAL A 122 18.53 -7.31 -5.86
C VAL A 122 19.74 -7.10 -4.94
N GLY A 123 20.75 -6.37 -5.39
CA GLY A 123 21.97 -6.07 -4.65
C GLY A 123 21.81 -4.92 -3.64
N THR A 124 20.91 -3.97 -3.90
CA THR A 124 20.73 -2.82 -2.99
C THR A 124 20.37 -3.23 -1.57
N ASN A 125 20.97 -2.56 -0.57
CA ASN A 125 20.70 -2.76 0.85
C ASN A 125 19.73 -1.68 1.39
N LEU A 126 18.55 -2.09 1.84
CA LEU A 126 17.55 -1.18 2.41
C LEU A 126 17.97 -0.55 3.75
N ALA A 127 18.99 -1.08 4.41
CA ALA A 127 19.57 -0.49 5.63
C ALA A 127 20.15 0.90 5.39
N THR A 128 20.66 1.13 4.17
CA THR A 128 21.34 2.37 3.78
C THR A 128 20.64 3.09 2.64
N HIS A 129 19.80 2.39 1.87
CA HIS A 129 19.00 3.01 0.81
C HIS A 129 17.86 3.87 1.39
N GLN A 130 17.69 5.05 0.81
CA GLN A 130 16.70 6.02 1.24
C GLN A 130 15.50 6.03 0.29
N LEU A 131 14.33 6.35 0.86
CA LEU A 131 13.10 6.60 0.13
C LEU A 131 12.73 8.07 0.28
N THR A 132 12.44 8.74 -0.83
CA THR A 132 11.70 10.01 -0.80
C THR A 132 10.22 9.69 -0.64
N TYR A 133 9.58 10.28 0.39
CA TYR A 133 8.21 9.95 0.78
C TYR A 133 7.35 11.15 1.14
N TYR A 134 6.04 10.94 1.04
CA TYR A 134 4.97 11.85 1.43
C TYR A 134 3.89 11.00 2.07
N MET A 135 3.61 11.21 3.35
CA MET A 135 2.82 10.30 4.15
C MET A 135 1.86 11.02 5.08
N TRP A 136 0.62 10.57 5.12
CA TRP A 136 -0.37 10.93 6.10
C TRP A 136 -0.61 9.77 7.06
N ILE A 137 -0.69 10.07 8.36
CA ILE A 137 -1.06 9.10 9.40
C ILE A 137 -2.12 9.72 10.30
N ASP A 138 -3.21 8.99 10.50
CA ASP A 138 -4.18 9.26 11.55
C ASP A 138 -4.59 7.97 12.30
N GLU A 139 -5.53 8.11 13.24
CA GLU A 139 -5.98 6.97 14.06
C GLU A 139 -6.66 5.86 13.25
N THR A 140 -7.13 6.18 12.04
CA THR A 140 -7.82 5.24 11.15
C THR A 140 -6.87 4.52 10.20
N GLY A 141 -5.64 5.01 10.00
CA GLY A 141 -4.64 4.33 9.20
C GLY A 141 -3.62 5.27 8.57
N ILE A 142 -3.07 4.87 7.42
CA ILE A 142 -2.03 5.63 6.72
C ILE A 142 -2.26 5.69 5.22
N CYS A 143 -1.65 6.69 4.59
CA CYS A 143 -1.43 6.72 3.16
C CYS A 143 -0.07 7.33 2.85
N MET A 144 0.76 6.62 2.09
CA MET A 144 2.12 7.00 1.73
C MET A 144 2.33 6.90 0.22
N MET A 145 2.81 7.98 -0.38
CA MET A 145 3.51 7.92 -1.66
C MET A 145 5.01 7.88 -1.40
N SER A 146 5.73 7.03 -2.11
CA SER A 146 7.18 6.93 -1.97
C SER A 146 7.87 6.48 -3.26
N LYS A 147 9.15 6.83 -3.39
CA LYS A 147 10.05 6.26 -4.39
C LYS A 147 11.43 6.02 -3.77
N GLY A 148 12.13 5.00 -4.23
CA GLY A 148 13.53 4.78 -3.88
C GLY A 148 14.46 5.77 -4.57
N GLU A 149 15.48 6.26 -3.87
CA GLU A 149 16.53 7.09 -4.46
C GLU A 149 17.34 6.32 -5.50
N PRO A 150 17.75 6.90 -6.64
CA PRO A 150 18.36 6.15 -7.74
C PRO A 150 19.53 5.24 -7.32
N THR A 151 19.57 4.04 -7.90
CA THR A 151 20.63 3.03 -7.70
C THR A 151 21.09 2.48 -9.05
N GLY A 152 22.00 1.51 -9.03
CA GLY A 152 22.36 0.75 -10.24
C GLY A 152 21.36 -0.35 -10.60
N GLU A 153 20.32 -0.57 -9.79
CA GLU A 153 19.28 -1.56 -10.05
C GLU A 153 18.29 -1.02 -11.08
N GLY A 154 17.99 -1.79 -12.11
CA GLY A 154 17.26 -1.28 -13.28
C GLY A 154 15.76 -0.98 -13.09
N LEU A 155 15.18 -1.14 -11.90
CA LEU A 155 13.74 -0.93 -11.67
C LEU A 155 13.42 -0.44 -10.23
N GLN A 156 13.20 0.87 -10.07
CA GLN A 156 12.78 1.48 -8.81
C GLN A 156 11.46 2.26 -8.95
N PRO A 157 10.31 1.63 -8.63
CA PRO A 157 9.01 2.20 -8.87
C PRO A 157 8.61 3.26 -7.84
N ALA A 158 8.00 4.34 -8.34
CA ALA A 158 7.12 5.15 -7.53
C ALA A 158 5.89 4.31 -7.11
N THR A 159 5.54 4.42 -5.84
CA THR A 159 4.53 3.61 -5.20
C THR A 159 3.60 4.46 -4.35
N LEU A 160 2.32 4.11 -4.34
CA LEU A 160 1.36 4.53 -3.33
C LEU A 160 0.97 3.29 -2.54
N VAL A 161 0.96 3.40 -1.22
CA VAL A 161 0.45 2.38 -0.31
C VAL A 161 -0.39 3.05 0.77
N GLY A 162 -1.48 2.45 1.17
CA GLY A 162 -2.27 2.91 2.30
C GLY A 162 -3.08 1.80 2.91
N TRP A 163 -3.59 2.05 4.10
CA TRP A 163 -4.62 1.25 4.70
C TRP A 163 -5.50 2.12 5.57
N GLU A 164 -6.78 1.80 5.58
CA GLU A 164 -7.80 2.54 6.32
C GLU A 164 -8.71 1.54 7.04
N ARG A 165 -8.95 1.79 8.33
CA ARG A 165 -9.98 1.11 9.10
C ARG A 165 -11.35 1.64 8.68
N ILE A 166 -12.25 0.72 8.37
CA ILE A 166 -13.67 0.99 8.15
C ILE A 166 -14.38 0.92 9.52
N GLU A 167 -15.01 2.01 9.95
CA GLU A 167 -15.76 2.02 11.21
C GLU A 167 -16.96 1.06 11.20
N ALA A 168 -17.69 1.03 10.09
CA ALA A 168 -18.86 0.17 9.91
C ALA A 168 -18.48 -1.10 9.16
N LYS A 169 -18.23 -2.18 9.90
CA LYS A 169 -18.00 -3.49 9.30
C LYS A 169 -19.25 -3.97 8.58
N GLU A 170 -19.11 -4.23 7.28
CA GLU A 170 -20.20 -4.70 6.42
C GLU A 170 -20.66 -6.13 6.75
N TYR A 171 -19.78 -6.98 7.29
CA TYR A 171 -20.03 -8.42 7.49
C TYR A 171 -19.61 -8.90 8.88
N THR A 172 -20.39 -9.79 9.50
CA THR A 172 -20.08 -10.40 10.81
C THR A 172 -19.23 -11.67 10.64
N ASP A 173 -18.09 -11.53 9.99
CA ASP A 173 -17.31 -12.66 9.47
C ASP A 173 -16.10 -13.06 10.32
N GLY A 174 -15.85 -12.35 11.43
CA GLY A 174 -14.67 -12.59 12.24
C GLY A 174 -13.36 -12.30 11.51
N TYR A 175 -13.28 -11.28 10.66
CA TYR A 175 -12.00 -10.74 10.17
C TYR A 175 -11.76 -9.25 10.50
N THR A 176 -10.62 -8.68 10.11
CA THR A 176 -10.27 -7.28 10.40
C THR A 176 -11.08 -6.28 9.57
N ASN A 177 -11.24 -5.05 10.09
CA ASN A 177 -11.99 -3.98 9.44
C ASN A 177 -11.12 -3.09 8.55
N VAL A 178 -10.01 -3.61 8.07
CA VAL A 178 -9.01 -2.80 7.36
C VAL A 178 -9.08 -3.06 5.87
N VAL A 179 -9.01 -1.97 5.11
CA VAL A 179 -8.78 -2.01 3.67
C VAL A 179 -7.38 -1.47 3.44
N PHE A 180 -6.46 -2.36 3.11
CA PHE A 180 -5.19 -1.98 2.53
C PHE A 180 -5.39 -1.66 1.06
N TYR A 181 -4.59 -0.77 0.48
CA TYR A 181 -4.52 -0.54 -0.95
C TYR A 181 -3.13 -0.10 -1.40
N SER A 182 -2.74 -0.43 -2.63
CA SER A 182 -1.45 -0.05 -3.18
C SER A 182 -1.43 0.04 -4.69
N ILE A 183 -0.66 0.99 -5.23
CA ILE A 183 -0.33 1.09 -6.66
C ILE A 183 1.17 1.16 -6.81
N ASN A 184 1.68 0.43 -7.79
CA ASN A 184 3.07 0.48 -8.20
C ASN A 184 3.13 0.87 -9.68
N GLN A 185 3.89 1.92 -9.98
CA GLN A 185 3.88 2.58 -11.29
C GLN A 185 4.58 1.76 -12.39
N ILE A 186 5.34 0.72 -12.02
CA ILE A 186 5.91 -0.25 -12.96
C ILE A 186 5.07 -1.55 -12.93
N LEU A 187 4.55 -1.92 -11.76
CA LEU A 187 4.11 -3.29 -11.46
C LEU A 187 2.66 -3.46 -11.01
N ASN A 188 1.71 -2.71 -11.56
CA ASN A 188 0.28 -3.02 -11.36
C ASN A 188 -0.18 -4.35 -12.03
N LYS A 189 0.76 -5.24 -12.38
CA LYS A 189 0.52 -6.53 -13.02
C LYS A 189 1.07 -7.66 -12.13
N TYR A 190 0.18 -8.57 -11.70
CA TYR A 190 0.41 -9.90 -11.07
C TYR A 190 0.53 -9.92 -9.54
N ASP A 191 -0.28 -10.70 -8.79
CA ASP A 191 -0.67 -12.13 -8.84
C ASP A 191 0.51 -13.07 -8.58
N GLY A 192 0.85 -13.20 -7.31
CA GLY A 192 1.77 -14.21 -6.83
C GLY A 192 1.07 -15.56 -6.77
N GLU A 193 0.97 -16.25 -7.90
CA GLU A 193 0.95 -17.70 -7.87
C GLU A 193 2.39 -18.18 -7.64
N ASN A 194 2.89 -18.02 -6.40
CA ASN A 194 4.18 -18.62 -6.04
C ASN A 194 3.92 -20.02 -5.47
N ARG A 195 4.23 -21.06 -6.26
CA ARG A 195 4.32 -22.45 -5.77
C ARG A 195 5.66 -22.75 -5.09
N SER A 196 6.63 -21.83 -5.09
CA SER A 196 7.97 -22.03 -4.49
C SER A 196 8.18 -21.27 -3.17
N VAL A 197 7.28 -20.34 -2.83
CA VAL A 197 7.10 -19.80 -1.49
C VAL A 197 5.73 -20.31 -1.07
N ASN A 198 5.61 -21.06 0.02
CA ASN A 198 4.39 -21.76 0.44
C ASN A 198 3.17 -20.84 0.75
N ASP A 199 3.16 -19.56 0.36
CA ASP A 199 2.14 -18.56 0.72
C ASP A 199 1.22 -18.21 -0.46
N LYS A 200 -0.01 -18.74 -0.39
CA LYS A 200 -1.10 -18.54 -1.36
C LYS A 200 -1.89 -17.23 -1.13
N THR A 201 -1.31 -16.20 -0.50
CA THR A 201 -2.05 -15.12 0.18
C THR A 201 -1.68 -13.70 -0.22
N GLN A 202 -0.99 -13.49 -1.35
CA GLN A 202 -0.54 -12.18 -1.81
C GLN A 202 -1.59 -11.48 -2.68
N HIS A 203 -2.16 -10.36 -2.20
CA HIS A 203 -3.27 -9.69 -2.88
C HIS A 203 -2.89 -8.49 -3.77
N ARG A 204 -3.66 -8.34 -4.87
CA ARG A 204 -3.57 -7.28 -5.87
C ARG A 204 -4.06 -5.96 -5.28
N SER A 205 -3.16 -5.04 -4.96
CA SER A 205 -3.47 -3.62 -4.75
C SER A 205 -4.50 -3.29 -3.68
N VAL A 206 -5.11 -4.27 -3.03
CA VAL A 206 -6.06 -4.15 -1.93
C VAL A 206 -5.93 -5.41 -1.08
N ILE A 207 -5.71 -5.28 0.23
CA ILE A 207 -5.95 -6.38 1.18
C ILE A 207 -7.25 -6.07 1.91
N ARG A 208 -8.18 -7.01 1.83
CA ARG A 208 -9.21 -7.24 2.83
C ARG A 208 -9.14 -8.73 3.17
N PRO A 209 -9.62 -9.17 4.33
CA PRO A 209 -9.89 -10.59 4.55
C PRO A 209 -10.75 -11.32 3.48
N PHE A 210 -11.31 -10.59 2.50
CA PHE A 210 -12.02 -11.16 1.34
C PHE A 210 -11.64 -10.51 0.01
N CYS A 211 -10.39 -10.08 -0.21
CA CYS A 211 -10.01 -9.99 -1.62
C CYS A 211 -10.12 -11.41 -2.18
N TYR A 212 -10.85 -11.56 -3.29
CA TYR A 212 -10.91 -12.83 -3.98
C TYR A 212 -9.48 -13.28 -4.23
N THR A 213 -9.06 -14.36 -3.56
CA THR A 213 -7.86 -15.10 -3.91
C THR A 213 -8.09 -15.58 -5.32
N TYR A 214 -7.37 -14.95 -6.26
CA TYR A 214 -7.18 -15.57 -7.54
C TYR A 214 -6.25 -16.78 -7.33
N PRO A 215 -6.63 -18.00 -7.73
CA PRO A 215 -7.98 -18.53 -7.94
C PRO A 215 -8.38 -19.57 -6.88
N ALA A 216 -9.68 -19.73 -6.67
CA ALA A 216 -10.24 -21.03 -6.32
C ALA A 216 -9.96 -21.98 -7.51
N MET A 217 -8.84 -22.71 -7.45
CA MET A 217 -8.32 -23.61 -8.49
C MET A 217 -9.15 -24.89 -8.72
N THR A 218 -10.48 -24.85 -8.77
CA THR A 218 -11.22 -26.04 -9.20
C THR A 218 -11.36 -26.14 -10.72
N ASP A 219 -11.26 -25.03 -11.46
CA ASP A 219 -11.38 -25.04 -12.93
C ASP A 219 -10.11 -24.53 -13.61
N ALA A 220 -9.23 -25.48 -13.94
CA ALA A 220 -8.13 -25.25 -14.86
C ALA A 220 -8.68 -24.85 -16.24
N GLY A 221 -8.65 -23.55 -16.57
CA GLY A 221 -8.97 -23.05 -17.91
C GLY A 221 -9.95 -21.89 -17.97
N HIS A 222 -10.55 -21.46 -16.86
CA HIS A 222 -11.40 -20.27 -16.82
C HIS A 222 -10.64 -19.08 -16.20
N TYR A 223 -10.11 -18.22 -17.08
CA TYR A 223 -9.67 -16.87 -16.71
C TYR A 223 -10.90 -15.99 -16.50
N ASP A 224 -11.61 -16.19 -15.38
CA ASP A 224 -12.60 -15.20 -15.00
C ASP A 224 -11.83 -13.93 -14.60
N PHE A 225 -12.07 -12.82 -15.30
CA PHE A 225 -11.47 -11.50 -15.05
C PHE A 225 -12.08 -10.86 -13.77
N GLY A 226 -12.18 -11.69 -12.74
CA GLY A 226 -13.04 -11.60 -11.58
C GLY A 226 -12.46 -10.78 -10.43
N PHE A 227 -11.83 -9.64 -10.71
CA PHE A 227 -10.93 -9.01 -9.75
C PHE A 227 -11.66 -8.14 -8.71
N SER A 228 -11.40 -8.36 -7.42
CA SER A 228 -11.43 -7.28 -6.42
C SER A 228 -10.38 -6.24 -6.82
N GLY A 229 -10.74 -4.96 -6.79
CA GLY A 229 -9.90 -3.94 -7.38
C GLY A 229 -10.10 -2.58 -6.74
N TRP A 230 -9.02 -1.82 -6.72
CA TRP A 230 -9.05 -0.41 -6.43
C TRP A 230 -9.29 0.35 -7.74
N SER A 231 -10.50 0.86 -7.94
CA SER A 231 -10.80 1.69 -9.10
C SER A 231 -10.37 3.10 -8.78
N THR A 232 -9.20 3.47 -9.29
CA THR A 232 -8.83 4.87 -9.40
C THR A 232 -9.38 5.39 -10.71
N PRO A 233 -9.91 6.60 -10.73
CA PRO A 233 -10.19 7.23 -11.99
C PRO A 233 -8.90 7.37 -12.82
N SER A 234 -8.97 7.21 -14.14
CA SER A 234 -7.79 7.08 -15.00
C SER A 234 -6.80 8.24 -14.83
N THR A 235 -5.50 7.93 -14.73
CA THR A 235 -4.41 8.92 -14.82
C THR A 235 -4.00 9.23 -16.26
N SER A 236 -4.68 8.67 -17.28
CA SER A 236 -4.30 8.81 -18.69
C SER A 236 -5.17 9.80 -19.48
N GLY A 237 -5.98 10.62 -18.81
CA GLY A 237 -6.91 11.57 -19.47
C GLY A 237 -8.07 10.91 -20.23
N ASP A 238 -8.07 9.59 -20.39
CA ASP A 238 -9.17 8.89 -21.05
C ASP A 238 -10.40 8.79 -20.14
N GLN A 239 -11.44 9.50 -20.57
CA GLN A 239 -12.86 9.31 -20.18
C GLN A 239 -13.28 9.81 -18.80
N GLY A 240 -13.10 11.12 -18.53
CA GLY A 240 -13.93 11.84 -17.56
C GLY A 240 -13.88 11.30 -16.13
N ARG A 241 -12.74 10.68 -15.77
CA ARG A 241 -12.56 9.98 -14.51
C ARG A 241 -11.58 10.73 -13.59
N SER A 242 -10.46 11.26 -14.07
CA SER A 242 -9.49 12.01 -13.24
C SER A 242 -10.06 13.26 -12.55
N SER A 243 -9.38 13.72 -11.50
CA SER A 243 -9.69 15.02 -10.91
C SER A 243 -9.45 16.17 -11.89
N PHE A 244 -10.44 17.04 -11.95
CA PHE A 244 -10.68 18.25 -12.69
C PHE A 244 -10.48 19.63 -12.08
N LYS A 245 -9.77 20.61 -12.67
CA LYS A 245 -9.97 22.02 -12.30
C LYS A 245 -10.98 22.70 -13.23
N SER A 246 -12.09 23.18 -12.68
CA SER A 246 -13.14 23.86 -13.44
C SER A 246 -12.70 25.26 -13.87
N HIS A 247 -12.84 25.56 -15.16
CA HIS A 247 -12.58 26.88 -15.73
C HIS A 247 -13.59 27.94 -15.27
N GLY A 248 -14.82 27.55 -14.94
CA GLY A 248 -15.89 28.49 -14.62
C GLY A 248 -15.83 29.05 -13.20
N ASN A 249 -15.33 28.27 -12.24
CA ASN A 249 -15.29 28.65 -10.82
C ASN A 249 -13.96 28.36 -10.11
N GLY A 250 -12.96 27.82 -10.82
CA GLY A 250 -11.65 27.47 -10.26
C GLY A 250 -11.66 26.30 -9.26
N LYS A 251 -12.82 25.69 -8.99
CA LYS A 251 -12.95 24.58 -8.04
C LYS A 251 -12.42 23.29 -8.65
N VAL A 252 -11.93 22.42 -7.78
CA VAL A 252 -11.46 21.08 -8.14
C VAL A 252 -12.55 20.06 -7.87
N TYR A 253 -12.87 19.26 -8.87
CA TYR A 253 -13.82 18.15 -8.79
C TYR A 253 -13.05 16.85 -8.94
N TYR A 254 -13.29 15.90 -8.03
CA TYR A 254 -12.61 14.61 -8.06
C TYR A 254 -13.55 13.51 -7.59
N MET A 255 -13.22 12.28 -7.94
CA MET A 255 -13.86 11.09 -7.40
C MET A 255 -12.95 10.44 -6.38
N LYS A 256 -13.51 10.12 -5.21
CA LYS A 256 -12.81 9.29 -4.24
C LYS A 256 -12.53 7.92 -4.87
N PRO A 257 -11.28 7.43 -4.82
CA PRO A 257 -10.99 6.08 -5.27
C PRO A 257 -11.86 5.07 -4.53
N VAL A 258 -12.40 4.10 -5.27
CA VAL A 258 -13.38 3.14 -4.76
C VAL A 258 -12.75 1.75 -4.74
N VAL A 259 -12.91 1.06 -3.62
CA VAL A 259 -12.54 -0.33 -3.49
C VAL A 259 -13.76 -1.19 -3.73
N HIS A 260 -13.59 -2.22 -4.56
CA HIS A 260 -14.66 -3.11 -4.98
C HIS A 260 -14.41 -4.55 -4.54
N ASN A 261 -15.49 -5.22 -4.15
CA ASN A 261 -15.52 -6.62 -3.74
C ASN A 261 -16.06 -7.55 -4.84
N HIS A 262 -15.91 -7.16 -6.12
CA HIS A 262 -16.38 -7.96 -7.25
C HIS A 262 -15.68 -7.59 -8.55
N ALA A 263 -15.58 -8.59 -9.43
CA ALA A 263 -15.29 -8.46 -10.85
C ALA A 263 -15.99 -7.25 -11.50
N GLY A 264 -15.30 -6.55 -12.39
CA GLY A 264 -15.90 -5.49 -13.19
C GLY A 264 -16.39 -4.26 -12.40
N TRP A 265 -15.91 -4.07 -11.17
CA TRP A 265 -16.20 -2.89 -10.34
C TRP A 265 -17.68 -2.69 -10.01
N GLN A 266 -18.39 -3.81 -9.77
CA GLN A 266 -19.85 -3.80 -9.58
C GLN A 266 -20.31 -3.77 -8.12
N LYS A 267 -19.43 -4.01 -7.16
CA LYS A 267 -19.76 -4.05 -5.72
C LYS A 267 -18.83 -3.14 -4.92
N PRO A 268 -19.08 -1.82 -4.91
CA PRO A 268 -18.28 -0.88 -4.13
C PRO A 268 -18.48 -1.14 -2.63
N ILE A 269 -17.40 -1.15 -1.85
CA ILE A 269 -17.42 -1.44 -0.41
C ILE A 269 -16.74 -0.39 0.44
N PHE A 270 -15.87 0.43 -0.15
CA PHE A 270 -15.11 1.44 0.56
C PHE A 270 -14.66 2.54 -0.38
N GLN A 271 -14.56 3.77 0.14
CA GLN A 271 -13.97 4.89 -0.55
C GLN A 271 -12.89 5.49 0.35
N THR A 272 -11.67 5.59 -0.16
CA THR A 272 -10.56 6.20 0.59
C THR A 272 -10.82 7.68 0.81
N GLU A 273 -10.52 8.16 2.02
CA GLU A 273 -10.53 9.57 2.37
C GLU A 273 -9.11 10.16 2.36
N MET A 274 -8.09 9.34 2.12
CA MET A 274 -6.69 9.72 2.28
C MET A 274 -6.02 10.12 0.97
N SER A 275 -6.57 9.74 -0.19
CA SER A 275 -5.96 10.12 -1.47
C SER A 275 -6.95 10.16 -2.65
N PHE A 276 -6.57 10.85 -3.73
CA PHE A 276 -7.24 10.74 -5.02
C PHE A 276 -6.26 10.89 -6.18
N ALA A 277 -6.57 10.27 -7.32
CA ALA A 277 -5.75 10.34 -8.53
C ALA A 277 -5.99 11.67 -9.27
N TRP A 278 -4.93 12.21 -9.87
CA TRP A 278 -4.99 13.43 -10.69
C TRP A 278 -4.19 13.30 -11.99
N HIS A 279 -4.39 14.27 -12.89
CA HIS A 279 -3.71 14.31 -14.18
C HIS A 279 -3.27 15.73 -14.52
N GLU A 280 -2.06 15.89 -15.07
CA GLU A 280 -1.46 17.19 -15.38
C GLU A 280 -2.24 17.97 -16.45
N GLY A 281 -2.89 17.26 -17.38
CA GLY A 281 -3.73 17.86 -18.41
C GLY A 281 -5.05 18.44 -17.90
N GLU A 282 -5.43 18.20 -16.64
CA GLU A 282 -6.74 18.59 -16.07
C GLU A 282 -6.67 19.87 -15.20
N GLY A 283 -5.59 20.65 -15.34
CA GLY A 283 -5.44 21.95 -14.68
C GLY A 283 -4.96 21.89 -13.23
N LEU A 284 -4.45 20.74 -12.79
CA LEU A 284 -3.76 20.54 -11.52
C LEU A 284 -2.26 20.39 -11.78
N ILE A 285 -1.43 20.87 -10.84
CA ILE A 285 0.03 20.74 -10.92
C ILE A 285 0.62 20.23 -9.59
N ASP A 286 1.82 19.65 -9.67
CA ASP A 286 2.56 19.21 -8.49
C ASP A 286 2.77 20.37 -7.51
N GLY A 287 2.43 20.16 -6.23
CA GLY A 287 2.49 21.16 -5.18
C GLY A 287 1.18 21.92 -4.92
N ASP A 288 0.15 21.75 -5.74
CA ASP A 288 -1.17 22.33 -5.47
C ASP A 288 -1.75 21.82 -4.14
N VAL A 289 -2.51 22.71 -3.47
CA VAL A 289 -3.21 22.41 -2.22
C VAL A 289 -4.72 22.50 -2.46
N ILE A 290 -5.42 21.39 -2.25
CA ILE A 290 -6.86 21.29 -2.45
C ILE A 290 -7.56 21.24 -1.09
N ALA A 291 -8.29 22.29 -0.74
CA ALA A 291 -9.14 22.30 0.45
C ALA A 291 -10.53 21.73 0.14
N LEU A 292 -11.01 20.78 0.94
CA LEU A 292 -12.33 20.21 0.79
C LEU A 292 -13.39 21.11 1.45
N GLU A 293 -14.29 21.66 0.63
CA GLU A 293 -15.37 22.55 1.05
C GLU A 293 -16.20 21.94 2.20
N GLY A 294 -16.46 22.74 3.24
CA GLY A 294 -17.21 22.30 4.41
C GLY A 294 -16.45 21.45 5.42
N THR A 295 -15.14 21.22 5.23
CA THR A 295 -14.30 20.46 6.17
C THR A 295 -12.95 21.14 6.40
N SER A 296 -12.20 20.69 7.41
CA SER A 296 -10.80 21.08 7.59
C SER A 296 -9.83 20.27 6.73
N LYS A 297 -10.32 19.26 5.99
CA LYS A 297 -9.46 18.34 5.23
C LYS A 297 -8.82 19.05 4.06
N LYS A 298 -7.54 18.77 3.85
CA LYS A 298 -6.82 19.28 2.67
C LYS A 298 -5.93 18.19 2.06
N PHE A 299 -5.74 18.27 0.75
CA PHE A 299 -4.90 17.36 -0.02
C PHE A 299 -3.75 18.12 -0.67
N LEU A 300 -2.54 17.54 -0.62
CA LEU A 300 -1.38 18.01 -1.35
C LEU A 300 -1.26 17.18 -2.62
N VAL A 301 -1.33 17.86 -3.76
CA VAL A 301 -1.17 17.27 -5.10
C VAL A 301 0.29 16.94 -5.28
N LYS A 302 0.61 15.66 -5.46
CA LYS A 302 1.98 15.19 -5.68
C LYS A 302 2.12 14.34 -6.92
N ALA A 303 3.23 14.52 -7.62
CA ALA A 303 3.66 13.63 -8.68
C ALA A 303 5.07 13.10 -8.42
N LEU A 304 5.23 11.78 -8.49
CA LEU A 304 6.51 11.09 -8.27
C LEU A 304 6.95 10.32 -9.50
N ASP A 305 8.11 10.68 -10.02
CA ASP A 305 8.78 9.93 -11.08
C ASP A 305 9.49 8.72 -10.47
N SER A 306 9.37 7.56 -11.11
CA SER A 306 10.26 6.43 -10.82
C SER A 306 11.70 6.80 -11.19
N ALA A 307 12.70 6.29 -10.47
CA ALA A 307 14.09 6.67 -10.73
C ALA A 307 14.58 6.24 -12.12
N ASP A 308 14.08 5.10 -12.62
CA ASP A 308 14.62 4.43 -13.81
C ASP A 308 13.59 4.26 -14.93
N THR A 309 12.39 4.82 -14.80
CA THR A 309 11.35 4.77 -15.85
C THR A 309 10.70 6.13 -16.05
N THR A 310 10.17 6.38 -17.24
CA THR A 310 9.53 7.64 -17.61
C THR A 310 8.11 7.81 -17.06
N GLY A 311 7.54 6.77 -16.46
CA GLY A 311 6.20 6.90 -15.89
C GLY A 311 6.24 7.69 -14.59
N ARG A 312 5.07 8.24 -14.23
CA ARG A 312 4.89 9.10 -13.08
C ARG A 312 3.65 8.70 -12.30
N LEU A 313 3.74 8.73 -10.98
CA LEU A 313 2.65 8.43 -10.07
C LEU A 313 2.02 9.74 -9.58
N ASN A 314 0.77 9.99 -9.99
CA ASN A 314 0.07 11.26 -9.75
C ASN A 314 -1.10 11.06 -8.77
N TYR A 315 -0.87 11.38 -7.50
CA TYR A 315 -1.91 11.35 -6.46
C TYR A 315 -1.86 12.61 -5.59
N ALA A 316 -3.03 13.08 -5.19
CA ALA A 316 -3.15 14.02 -4.09
C ALA A 316 -3.31 13.22 -2.80
N ILE A 317 -2.50 13.49 -1.79
CA ILE A 317 -2.53 12.82 -0.48
C ILE A 317 -3.06 13.81 0.54
N ARG A 318 -3.83 13.33 1.51
CA ARG A 318 -4.22 14.14 2.67
C ARG A 318 -2.99 14.75 3.34
N TYR A 319 -3.07 16.03 3.71
CA TYR A 319 -2.01 16.72 4.46
C TYR A 319 -2.54 17.54 5.66
N VAL A 320 -3.86 17.66 5.77
CA VAL A 320 -4.63 18.15 6.93
C VAL A 320 -5.92 17.34 7.04
#